data_AF-A0A1V2TBC0-F1
#
_entry.id   AF-A0A1V2TBC0-F1
#
_cell.length_a   1.000
_cell.length_b   1.000
_cell.length_c   1.000
_cell.angle_alpha   90.00
_cell.angle_beta   90.00
_cell.angle_gamma   90.00
#
_symmetry.space_group_name_H-M   'P 1'
#
loop_
_entity.id
_entity.type
_entity.pdbx_description
1 polymer ?
#
loop_
_entity_poly.entity_id
_entity_poly.type
_entity_poly.pdbx_seq_one_letter_code
_entity_poly.pdbx_strand_id
1 'polypeptide(L)'
;MKNDNHRASTEALHAMRRAALEVLPAHSPRAVVIYGSFGRIRQKAASDMDVLFVGEYSTTAVRRLTDVIIAYSRDQGLTLDEEVPYMNKVLVDWEELEQASTCAVFSGSPRLIPIRRHPDFLASKYMRTRLFVTGVLAQRTLTWSEDAARLEALRTRARTGLVLAAVDDLRALEVEADEDAVVEYLMGQGISSDNWLGFEPDPATLRHVQAFVERTLHAHLLASTPGVDADE
;
A
#
# COMPACT_ATOMS: atom_id res chain seq x y z
N MET A 1 18.32 -17.02 -8.72
CA MET A 1 17.86 -15.88 -7.89
C MET A 1 16.63 -15.17 -8.45
N LYS A 2 16.67 -14.39 -9.55
CA LYS A 2 15.44 -13.70 -10.05
C LYS A 2 14.27 -14.66 -10.33
N ASN A 3 14.57 -15.85 -10.86
CA ASN A 3 13.57 -16.88 -11.14
C ASN A 3 12.99 -17.50 -9.86
N ASP A 4 13.82 -17.72 -8.84
CA ASP A 4 13.39 -18.33 -7.57
C ASP A 4 12.49 -17.41 -6.77
N ASN A 5 12.83 -16.11 -6.68
CA ASN A 5 11.98 -15.13 -6.01
C ASN A 5 10.63 -15.00 -6.72
N HIS A 6 10.61 -15.00 -8.05
CA HIS A 6 9.37 -14.91 -8.81
C HIS A 6 8.47 -16.14 -8.58
N ARG A 7 9.06 -17.34 -8.62
CA ARG A 7 8.36 -18.58 -8.28
C ARG A 7 7.79 -18.52 -6.86
N ALA A 8 8.61 -18.21 -5.87
CA ALA A 8 8.17 -18.15 -4.46
C ALA A 8 7.04 -17.14 -4.25
N SER A 9 7.14 -15.93 -4.82
CA SER A 9 6.08 -14.93 -4.71
C SER A 9 4.78 -15.35 -5.40
N THR A 10 4.88 -16.08 -6.51
CA THR A 10 3.72 -16.60 -7.25
C THR A 10 3.04 -17.74 -6.50
N GLU A 11 3.82 -18.66 -5.92
CA GLU A 11 3.35 -19.72 -5.04
C GLU A 11 2.66 -19.17 -3.79
N ALA A 12 3.25 -18.13 -3.17
CA ALA A 12 2.63 -17.41 -2.06
C ALA A 12 1.27 -16.82 -2.45
N LEU A 13 1.18 -16.13 -3.60
CA LEU A 13 -0.08 -15.57 -4.07
C LEU A 13 -1.13 -16.65 -4.33
N HIS A 14 -0.75 -17.79 -4.90
CA HIS A 14 -1.66 -18.92 -5.10
C HIS A 14 -2.13 -19.53 -3.77
N ALA A 15 -1.22 -19.70 -2.80
CA ALA A 15 -1.57 -20.20 -1.47
C ALA A 15 -2.55 -19.28 -0.77
N MET A 16 -2.25 -17.97 -0.74
CA MET A 16 -3.11 -16.97 -0.11
C MET A 16 -4.45 -16.83 -0.84
N ARG A 17 -4.48 -16.91 -2.18
CA ARG A 17 -5.73 -16.97 -2.94
C ARG A 17 -6.61 -18.14 -2.51
N ARG A 18 -6.05 -19.34 -2.37
CA ARG A 18 -6.82 -20.51 -1.89
C ARG A 18 -7.38 -20.26 -0.49
N ALA A 19 -6.59 -19.68 0.41
CA ALA A 19 -7.03 -19.32 1.75
C ALA A 19 -8.21 -18.34 1.73
N ALA A 20 -8.14 -17.30 0.88
CA ALA A 20 -9.22 -16.33 0.71
C ALA A 20 -10.51 -17.02 0.22
N LEU A 21 -10.40 -17.93 -0.74
CA LEU A 21 -11.55 -18.66 -1.29
C LEU A 21 -12.22 -19.60 -0.28
N GLU A 22 -11.44 -20.18 0.64
CA GLU A 22 -11.92 -21.11 1.68
C GLU A 22 -12.48 -20.39 2.91
N VAL A 23 -11.85 -19.30 3.32
CA VAL A 23 -12.17 -18.62 4.59
C VAL A 23 -13.21 -17.52 4.42
N LEU A 24 -13.16 -16.77 3.31
CA LEU A 24 -14.02 -15.61 3.10
C LEU A 24 -15.33 -16.00 2.37
N PRO A 25 -16.46 -15.38 2.72
CA PRO A 25 -17.76 -15.70 2.12
C PRO A 25 -17.77 -15.46 0.60
N ALA A 26 -18.28 -16.44 -0.15
CA ALA A 26 -18.33 -16.41 -1.62
C ALA A 26 -19.33 -15.41 -2.21
N HIS A 27 -20.23 -14.85 -1.39
CA HIS A 27 -21.21 -13.86 -1.82
C HIS A 27 -20.67 -12.42 -1.79
N SER A 28 -19.41 -12.24 -1.36
CA SER A 28 -18.70 -10.96 -1.37
C SER A 28 -17.45 -11.06 -2.24
N PRO A 29 -17.10 -10.05 -3.05
CA PRO A 29 -15.87 -10.05 -3.82
C PRO A 29 -14.65 -10.15 -2.90
N ARG A 30 -13.66 -10.95 -3.28
CA ARG A 30 -12.44 -11.18 -2.51
C ARG A 30 -11.21 -10.63 -3.24
N ALA A 31 -10.21 -10.20 -2.48
CA ALA A 31 -8.89 -9.91 -3.01
C ALA A 31 -7.79 -10.36 -2.05
N VAL A 32 -6.61 -10.54 -2.62
CA VAL A 32 -5.35 -10.81 -1.90
C VAL A 32 -4.32 -9.85 -2.45
N VAL A 33 -3.66 -9.14 -1.54
CA VAL A 33 -2.55 -8.24 -1.83
C VAL A 33 -1.34 -8.68 -1.04
N ILE A 34 -0.32 -9.19 -1.73
CA ILE A 34 0.99 -9.43 -1.14
C ILE A 34 1.83 -8.17 -1.36
N TYR A 35 2.30 -7.58 -0.26
CA TYR A 35 3.10 -6.37 -0.25
C TYR A 35 4.50 -6.62 0.32
N GLY A 36 5.22 -5.57 0.67
CA GLY A 36 6.57 -5.68 1.22
C GLY A 36 7.57 -6.30 0.23
N SER A 37 8.46 -7.14 0.76
CA SER A 37 9.54 -7.75 -0.04
C SER A 37 9.02 -8.77 -1.07
N PHE A 38 8.02 -9.58 -0.71
CA PHE A 38 7.41 -10.58 -1.58
C PHE A 38 6.61 -9.93 -2.72
N GLY A 39 5.83 -8.89 -2.42
CA GLY A 39 5.05 -8.15 -3.42
C GLY A 39 5.93 -7.46 -4.47
N ARG A 40 7.19 -7.18 -4.14
CA ARG A 40 8.19 -6.59 -5.05
C ARG A 40 9.14 -7.61 -5.66
N ILE A 41 9.02 -8.90 -5.31
CA ILE A 41 9.83 -10.01 -5.80
C ILE A 41 11.31 -9.82 -5.43
N ARG A 42 11.55 -9.34 -4.21
CA ARG A 42 12.87 -8.95 -3.67
C ARG A 42 13.13 -9.52 -2.27
N GLN A 43 12.38 -10.53 -1.88
CA GLN A 43 12.57 -11.25 -0.64
C GLN A 43 13.99 -11.83 -0.53
N LYS A 44 14.50 -11.81 0.69
CA LYS A 44 15.74 -12.45 1.13
C LYS A 44 15.37 -13.69 1.97
N ALA A 45 16.35 -14.52 2.31
CA ALA A 45 16.11 -15.73 3.10
C ALA A 45 15.43 -15.45 4.46
N ALA A 46 15.72 -14.31 5.08
CA ALA A 46 15.12 -13.90 6.35
C ALA A 46 13.86 -13.03 6.21
N SER A 47 13.34 -12.85 4.99
CA SER A 47 12.15 -12.04 4.78
C SER A 47 10.90 -12.72 5.34
N ASP A 48 10.04 -11.91 5.91
CA ASP A 48 8.65 -12.20 6.23
C ASP A 48 7.75 -12.07 4.99
N MET A 49 6.52 -12.55 5.12
CA MET A 49 5.47 -12.43 4.10
C MET A 49 4.35 -11.53 4.60
N ASP A 50 4.28 -10.36 3.99
CA ASP A 50 3.21 -9.40 4.19
C ASP A 50 2.05 -9.65 3.23
N VAL A 51 0.86 -9.88 3.80
CA VAL A 51 -0.37 -10.08 3.04
C VAL A 51 -1.54 -9.35 3.66
N LEU A 52 -2.36 -8.76 2.80
CA LEU A 52 -3.67 -8.21 3.11
C LEU A 52 -4.72 -8.97 2.31
N PHE A 53 -5.73 -9.46 3.01
CA PHE A 53 -6.97 -9.98 2.44
C PHE A 53 -8.01 -8.87 2.41
N VAL A 54 -8.78 -8.80 1.33
CA VAL A 54 -9.92 -7.90 1.18
C VAL A 54 -11.19 -8.73 1.04
N GLY A 55 -12.18 -8.48 1.89
CA GLY A 55 -13.47 -9.19 1.88
C GLY A 55 -14.26 -8.93 3.15
N GLU A 56 -15.38 -9.63 3.35
CA GLU A 56 -16.21 -9.44 4.54
C GLU A 56 -15.43 -9.69 5.84
N TYR A 57 -15.41 -8.68 6.72
CA TYR A 57 -14.67 -8.76 7.98
C TYR A 57 -15.38 -9.64 9.01
N SER A 58 -14.66 -10.58 9.59
CA SER A 58 -15.05 -11.24 10.84
C SER A 58 -13.83 -11.66 11.65
N THR A 59 -13.95 -11.65 12.97
CA THR A 59 -12.87 -12.09 13.88
C THR A 59 -12.46 -13.55 13.63
N THR A 60 -13.43 -14.41 13.28
CA THR A 60 -13.19 -15.80 12.88
C THR A 60 -12.37 -15.89 11.59
N ALA A 61 -12.69 -15.07 10.58
CA ALA A 61 -11.93 -15.04 9.34
C ALA A 61 -10.50 -14.52 9.56
N VAL A 62 -10.33 -13.44 10.32
CA VAL A 62 -9.01 -12.91 10.71
C VAL A 62 -8.14 -14.01 11.33
N ARG A 63 -8.68 -14.74 12.32
CA ARG A 63 -7.94 -15.82 12.98
C ARG A 63 -7.54 -16.92 11.99
N ARG A 64 -8.49 -17.44 11.20
CA ARG A 64 -8.22 -18.51 10.23
C ARG A 64 -7.19 -18.08 9.17
N LEU A 65 -7.28 -16.86 8.66
CA LEU A 65 -6.30 -16.33 7.70
C LEU A 65 -4.93 -16.16 8.34
N THR A 66 -4.88 -15.69 9.60
CA THR A 66 -3.63 -15.59 10.37
C THR A 66 -2.98 -16.96 10.56
N ASP A 67 -3.76 -17.98 10.93
CA ASP A 67 -3.27 -19.35 11.07
C ASP A 67 -2.66 -19.88 9.76
N VAL A 68 -3.29 -19.59 8.62
CA VAL A 68 -2.77 -19.96 7.29
C VAL A 68 -1.48 -19.23 6.95
N ILE A 69 -1.36 -17.93 7.24
CA ILE A 69 -0.11 -17.17 7.03
C ILE A 69 1.01 -17.78 7.87
N ILE A 70 0.77 -18.03 9.15
CA ILE A 70 1.78 -18.58 10.07
C ILE A 70 2.22 -19.97 9.62
N ALA A 71 1.28 -20.84 9.24
CA ALA A 71 1.58 -22.17 8.73
C ALA A 71 2.43 -22.09 7.46
N TYR A 72 2.01 -21.27 6.48
CA TYR A 72 2.76 -21.07 5.25
C TYR A 72 4.17 -20.55 5.51
N SER A 73 4.32 -19.53 6.36
CA SER A 73 5.63 -18.98 6.72
C SER A 73 6.54 -20.04 7.36
N ARG A 74 6.03 -20.88 8.26
CA ARG A 74 6.80 -21.96 8.88
C ARG A 74 7.23 -23.02 7.86
N ASP A 75 6.31 -23.44 7.00
CA ASP A 75 6.58 -24.45 5.96
C ASP A 75 7.63 -23.97 4.95
N GLN A 76 7.71 -22.66 4.74
CA GLN A 76 8.68 -22.03 3.84
C GLN A 76 9.94 -21.50 4.55
N GLY A 77 10.06 -21.67 5.88
CA GLY A 77 11.19 -21.18 6.67
C GLY A 77 11.31 -19.64 6.73
N LEU A 78 10.19 -18.93 6.61
CA LEU A 78 10.12 -17.47 6.65
C LEU A 78 10.03 -16.94 8.09
N THR A 79 10.51 -15.71 8.28
CA THR A 79 10.34 -14.99 9.54
C THR A 79 8.87 -14.58 9.74
N LEU A 80 8.40 -14.60 10.98
CA LEU A 80 7.10 -14.03 11.33
C LEU A 80 7.30 -12.58 11.75
N ASP A 81 6.54 -11.67 11.14
CA ASP A 81 6.45 -10.29 11.60
C ASP A 81 5.32 -10.13 12.64
N GLU A 82 5.76 -9.99 13.88
CA GLU A 82 4.93 -9.77 15.06
C GLU A 82 4.92 -8.29 15.50
N GLU A 83 5.55 -7.36 14.76
CA GLU A 83 5.61 -5.93 15.13
C GLU A 83 4.22 -5.27 15.07
N VAL A 84 3.44 -5.58 14.03
CA VAL A 84 2.06 -5.11 13.86
C VAL A 84 1.10 -6.27 14.15
N PRO A 85 0.14 -6.11 15.08
CA PRO A 85 -0.84 -7.16 15.36
C PRO A 85 -1.56 -7.62 14.10
N TYR A 86 -1.64 -8.95 13.87
CA TYR A 86 -2.30 -9.51 12.69
C TYR A 86 -3.75 -9.01 12.50
N MET A 87 -4.49 -8.81 13.59
CA MET A 87 -5.84 -8.22 13.54
C MET A 87 -5.88 -6.85 12.85
N ASN A 88 -4.77 -6.12 12.86
CA ASN A 88 -4.64 -4.80 12.28
C ASN A 88 -4.11 -4.80 10.82
N LYS A 89 -3.59 -5.92 10.30
CA LYS A 89 -3.02 -5.97 8.94
C LYS A 89 -3.52 -7.08 8.01
N VAL A 90 -4.19 -8.11 8.54
CA VAL A 90 -4.54 -9.31 7.74
C VAL A 90 -5.80 -9.16 6.92
N LEU A 91 -6.88 -8.59 7.47
CA LEU A 91 -8.17 -8.50 6.78
C LEU A 91 -8.71 -7.07 6.87
N VAL A 92 -9.21 -6.59 5.73
CA VAL A 92 -9.93 -5.33 5.58
C VAL A 92 -11.17 -5.58 4.74
N ASP A 93 -12.26 -4.87 5.01
CA ASP A 93 -13.39 -4.85 4.09
C ASP A 93 -13.18 -3.82 2.97
N TRP A 94 -14.04 -3.88 1.96
CA TRP A 94 -13.93 -2.97 0.81
C TRP A 94 -14.23 -1.52 1.17
N GLU A 95 -15.09 -1.27 2.16
CA GLU A 95 -15.48 0.08 2.58
C GLU A 95 -14.33 0.79 3.31
N GLU A 96 -13.65 0.09 4.22
CA GLU A 96 -12.48 0.59 4.92
C GLU A 96 -11.32 0.81 3.93
N LEU A 97 -11.13 -0.07 2.94
CA LEU A 97 -10.12 0.12 1.90
C LEU A 97 -10.47 1.30 0.97
N GLU A 98 -11.75 1.49 0.65
CA GLU A 98 -12.25 2.66 -0.07
C GLU A 98 -11.98 3.95 0.68
N GLN A 99 -12.28 3.97 1.98
CA GLN A 99 -12.01 5.13 2.82
C GLN A 99 -10.52 5.42 2.90
N ALA A 100 -9.68 4.40 3.06
CA ALA A 100 -8.22 4.55 3.03
C ALA A 100 -7.73 5.15 1.71
N SER A 101 -8.30 4.73 0.58
CA SER A 101 -7.91 5.21 -0.75
C SER A 101 -8.10 6.72 -0.97
N THR A 102 -8.91 7.38 -0.13
CA THR A 102 -9.08 8.85 -0.16
C THR A 102 -7.86 9.62 0.35
N CYS A 103 -6.93 8.95 1.04
CA CYS A 103 -5.79 9.57 1.71
C CYS A 103 -6.17 10.62 2.78
N ALA A 104 -7.42 10.64 3.26
CA ALA A 104 -7.86 11.56 4.31
C ALA A 104 -7.05 11.43 5.61
N VAL A 105 -6.40 10.29 5.86
CA VAL A 105 -5.47 10.09 6.99
C VAL A 105 -4.27 11.04 6.98
N PHE A 106 -3.92 11.59 5.81
CA PHE A 106 -2.86 12.58 5.64
C PHE A 106 -3.40 14.01 5.55
N SER A 107 -4.70 14.22 5.77
CA SER A 107 -5.30 15.55 5.85
C SER A 107 -5.12 16.15 7.24
N GLY A 108 -4.78 17.43 7.32
CA GLY A 108 -4.57 18.15 8.58
C GLY A 108 -3.27 17.80 9.30
N SER A 109 -2.90 18.59 10.31
CA SER A 109 -1.64 18.39 11.04
C SER A 109 -1.80 17.27 12.10
N PRO A 110 -0.89 16.27 12.15
CA PRO A 110 0.29 16.11 11.31
C PRO A 110 0.02 15.27 10.04
N ARG A 111 0.45 15.78 8.87
CA ARG A 111 0.09 15.30 7.53
C ARG A 111 0.86 14.04 7.10
N LEU A 112 2.17 14.12 6.82
CA LEU A 112 3.05 12.97 6.64
C LEU A 112 4.18 12.98 7.70
N ILE A 113 4.16 12.02 8.62
CA ILE A 113 5.18 11.90 9.68
C ILE A 113 5.99 10.62 9.57
N PRO A 114 7.22 10.57 10.12
CA PRO A 114 7.93 9.31 10.23
C PRO A 114 7.19 8.31 11.13
N ILE A 115 7.28 7.03 10.80
CA ILE A 115 6.74 5.92 11.60
C ILE A 115 7.50 5.87 12.93
N ARG A 116 6.75 5.71 14.02
CA ARG A 116 7.30 5.51 15.37
C ARG A 116 7.14 4.04 15.74
N ARG A 117 8.23 3.34 16.07
CA ARG A 117 8.22 1.92 16.46
C ARG A 117 7.67 1.64 17.86
N HIS A 118 6.82 2.54 18.37
CA HIS A 118 6.15 2.34 19.65
C HIS A 118 4.92 1.45 19.44
N PRO A 119 4.66 0.43 20.28
CA PRO A 119 3.52 -0.48 20.11
C PRO A 119 2.17 0.24 19.93
N ASP A 120 1.88 1.26 20.72
CA ASP A 120 0.64 2.03 20.60
C ASP A 120 0.49 2.73 19.24
N PHE A 121 1.60 3.18 18.65
CA PHE A 121 1.57 3.82 17.34
C PHE A 121 1.32 2.77 16.25
N LEU A 122 2.03 1.63 16.32
CA LEU A 122 1.87 0.51 15.38
C LEU A 122 0.47 -0.11 15.46
N ALA A 123 -0.16 -0.09 16.63
CA ALA A 123 -1.53 -0.56 16.85
C ALA A 123 -2.60 0.50 16.53
N SER A 124 -2.22 1.73 16.19
CA SER A 124 -3.16 2.85 16.00
C SER A 124 -3.97 2.72 14.70
N LYS A 125 -5.17 3.32 14.70
CA LYS A 125 -5.99 3.47 13.49
C LYS A 125 -5.24 4.22 12.38
N TYR A 126 -4.47 5.25 12.77
CA TYR A 126 -3.63 6.01 11.85
C TYR A 126 -2.66 5.08 11.09
N MET A 127 -1.92 4.24 11.81
CA MET A 127 -0.95 3.35 11.20
C MET A 127 -1.61 2.28 10.32
N ARG A 128 -2.77 1.73 10.74
CA ARG A 128 -3.55 0.80 9.90
C ARG A 128 -3.97 1.44 8.57
N THR A 129 -4.59 2.62 8.61
CA THR A 129 -5.01 3.32 7.38
C THR A 129 -3.80 3.72 6.54
N ARG A 130 -2.72 4.21 7.16
CA ARG A 130 -1.46 4.52 6.48
C ARG A 130 -0.89 3.29 5.78
N LEU A 131 -0.85 2.14 6.43
CA LEU A 131 -0.39 0.88 5.83
C LEU A 131 -1.19 0.52 4.58
N PHE A 132 -2.52 0.66 4.62
CA PHE A 132 -3.35 0.41 3.43
C PHE A 132 -3.05 1.37 2.29
N VAL A 133 -2.76 2.64 2.58
CA VAL A 133 -2.36 3.58 1.53
C VAL A 133 -0.95 3.29 1.03
N THR A 134 0.05 3.38 1.90
CA THR A 134 1.46 3.46 1.52
C THR A 134 2.17 2.11 1.48
N GLY A 135 1.58 1.06 2.04
CA GLY A 135 2.07 -0.32 1.94
C GLY A 135 1.36 -1.13 0.85
N VAL A 136 0.07 -0.86 0.61
CA VAL A 136 -0.79 -1.71 -0.21
C VAL A 136 -1.21 -1.02 -1.51
N LEU A 137 -1.90 0.12 -1.44
CA LEU A 137 -2.54 0.73 -2.62
C LEU A 137 -1.55 1.52 -3.49
N ALA A 138 -0.64 2.29 -2.87
CA ALA A 138 0.31 3.14 -3.57
C ALA A 138 1.60 2.40 -3.99
N GLN A 139 1.87 1.20 -3.45
CA GLN A 139 3.10 0.43 -3.71
C GLN A 139 2.97 -0.54 -4.88
N ARG A 140 4.13 -1.02 -5.32
CA ARG A 140 4.24 -2.21 -6.17
C ARG A 140 3.93 -3.45 -5.33
N THR A 141 2.88 -4.16 -5.71
CA THR A 141 2.35 -5.33 -4.98
C THR A 141 1.99 -6.44 -5.96
N LEU A 142 1.89 -7.67 -5.46
CA LEU A 142 1.33 -8.80 -6.21
C LEU A 142 -0.11 -9.03 -5.77
N THR A 143 -1.02 -9.14 -6.73
CA THR A 143 -2.45 -9.17 -6.43
C THR A 143 -3.24 -10.19 -7.20
N TRP A 144 -4.25 -10.71 -6.53
CA TRP A 144 -5.39 -11.37 -7.11
C TRP A 144 -6.68 -10.71 -6.60
N SER A 145 -7.67 -10.50 -7.45
CA SER A 145 -8.96 -9.96 -7.04
C SER A 145 -10.07 -10.50 -7.95
N GLU A 146 -11.24 -10.75 -7.37
CA GLU A 146 -12.47 -11.03 -8.11
C GLU A 146 -13.06 -9.74 -8.72
N ASP A 147 -12.70 -8.57 -8.18
CA ASP A 147 -13.07 -7.25 -8.70
C ASP A 147 -11.81 -6.39 -8.93
N ALA A 148 -11.06 -6.78 -9.96
CA ALA A 148 -9.81 -6.12 -10.31
C ALA A 148 -10.01 -4.64 -10.71
N ALA A 149 -11.15 -4.30 -11.31
CA ALA A 149 -11.46 -2.93 -11.71
C ALA A 149 -11.64 -2.01 -10.49
N ARG A 150 -12.39 -2.45 -9.48
CA ARG A 150 -12.53 -1.71 -8.21
C ARG A 150 -11.18 -1.54 -7.54
N LEU A 151 -10.40 -2.62 -7.38
CA LEU A 151 -9.08 -2.53 -6.74
C LEU A 151 -8.14 -1.55 -7.45
N GLU A 152 -8.11 -1.55 -8.79
CA GLU A 152 -7.26 -0.62 -9.54
C GLU A 152 -7.75 0.84 -9.45
N ALA A 153 -9.07 1.05 -9.37
CA ALA A 153 -9.63 2.37 -9.10
C ALA A 153 -9.20 2.89 -7.72
N LEU A 154 -9.21 2.05 -6.68
CA LEU A 154 -8.72 2.42 -5.34
C LEU A 154 -7.23 2.74 -5.34
N ARG A 155 -6.43 1.95 -6.05
CA ARG A 155 -4.98 2.21 -6.19
C ARG A 155 -4.71 3.52 -6.90
N THR A 156 -5.41 3.80 -7.98
CA THR A 156 -5.30 5.06 -8.72
C THR A 156 -5.66 6.23 -7.81
N ARG A 157 -6.78 6.14 -7.08
CA ARG A 157 -7.20 7.16 -6.12
C ARG A 157 -6.16 7.39 -5.02
N ALA A 158 -5.63 6.32 -4.43
CA ALA A 158 -4.62 6.40 -3.37
C ALA A 158 -3.31 7.02 -3.84
N ARG A 159 -2.83 6.67 -5.04
CA ARG A 159 -1.62 7.27 -5.63
C ARG A 159 -1.82 8.77 -5.85
N THR A 160 -2.94 9.17 -6.45
CA THR A 160 -3.29 10.58 -6.64
C THR A 160 -3.39 11.34 -5.31
N GLY A 161 -4.12 10.78 -4.34
CA GLY A 161 -4.27 11.40 -3.02
C GLY A 161 -2.94 11.56 -2.27
N LEU A 162 -2.04 10.58 -2.40
CA LEU A 162 -0.71 10.65 -1.80
C LEU A 162 0.17 11.73 -2.44
N VAL A 163 0.12 11.89 -3.76
CA VAL A 163 0.82 12.98 -4.47
C VAL A 163 0.29 14.33 -4.02
N LEU A 164 -1.04 14.51 -3.96
CA LEU A 164 -1.63 15.77 -3.53
C LEU A 164 -1.30 16.09 -2.07
N ALA A 165 -1.29 15.09 -1.18
CA ALA A 165 -0.86 15.27 0.20
C ALA A 165 0.61 15.71 0.30
N ALA A 166 1.50 15.15 -0.54
CA ALA A 166 2.90 15.59 -0.61
C ALA A 166 3.05 17.02 -1.13
N VAL A 167 2.29 17.41 -2.17
CA VAL A 167 2.27 18.78 -2.68
C VAL A 167 1.80 19.76 -1.60
N ASP A 168 0.74 19.43 -0.88
CA ASP A 168 0.21 20.27 0.19
C ASP A 168 1.20 20.42 1.36
N ASP A 169 1.97 19.37 1.67
CA ASP A 169 3.05 19.40 2.66
C ASP A 169 4.21 20.29 2.21
N LEU A 170 4.71 20.09 0.99
CA LEU A 170 5.79 20.90 0.44
C LEU A 170 5.44 22.38 0.41
N ARG A 171 4.20 22.71 -0.03
CA ARG A 171 3.70 24.09 0.00
C ARG A 171 3.62 24.66 1.41
N ALA A 172 3.20 23.86 2.39
CA ALA A 172 3.16 24.29 3.79
C ALA A 172 4.56 24.51 4.38
N LEU A 173 5.59 23.88 3.81
CA LEU A 173 7.00 24.07 4.12
C LEU A 173 7.67 25.16 3.27
N GLU A 174 6.88 25.91 2.47
CA GLU A 174 7.37 26.95 1.56
C GLU A 174 8.36 26.43 0.50
N VAL A 175 8.21 25.16 0.11
CA VAL A 175 9.00 24.49 -0.95
C VAL A 175 8.17 24.44 -2.25
N GLU A 176 8.82 24.73 -3.38
CA GLU A 176 8.22 24.57 -4.71
C GLU A 176 7.91 23.08 -4.97
N ALA A 177 6.66 22.78 -5.32
CA ALA A 177 6.17 21.41 -5.47
C ALA A 177 6.20 20.97 -6.95
N ASP A 178 7.38 20.91 -7.54
CA ASP A 178 7.60 20.31 -8.85
C ASP A 178 7.67 18.76 -8.78
N GLU A 179 7.81 18.11 -9.93
CA GLU A 179 7.85 16.65 -10.02
C GLU A 179 8.98 16.03 -9.20
N ASP A 180 10.19 16.60 -9.28
CA ASP A 180 11.38 16.08 -8.61
C ASP A 180 11.26 16.26 -7.10
N ALA A 181 10.83 17.43 -6.62
CA ALA A 181 10.62 17.72 -5.21
C ALA A 181 9.57 16.78 -4.59
N VAL A 182 8.46 16.52 -5.29
CA VAL A 182 7.43 15.58 -4.83
C VAL A 182 7.96 14.14 -4.78
N VAL A 183 8.72 13.71 -5.78
CA VAL A 183 9.35 12.38 -5.78
C VAL A 183 10.32 12.25 -4.62
N GLU A 184 11.24 13.21 -4.42
CA GLU A 184 12.21 13.19 -3.33
C GLU A 184 11.53 13.15 -1.95
N TYR A 185 10.45 13.94 -1.79
CA TYR A 185 9.67 13.97 -0.56
C TYR A 185 8.98 12.63 -0.28
N LEU A 186 8.34 12.02 -1.28
CA LEU A 186 7.70 10.71 -1.13
C LEU A 186 8.71 9.59 -0.86
N MET A 187 9.90 9.68 -1.45
CA MET A 187 10.99 8.73 -1.22
C MET A 187 11.65 8.89 0.16
N GLY A 188 11.39 9.99 0.87
CA GLY A 188 11.84 10.20 2.24
C GLY A 188 13.34 10.45 2.34
N GLN A 189 13.88 11.37 1.53
CA GLN A 189 15.31 11.67 1.51
C GLN A 189 15.87 11.91 2.94
N GLY A 190 16.89 11.14 3.33
CA GLY A 190 17.51 11.21 4.66
C GLY A 190 16.78 10.43 5.76
N ILE A 191 15.64 9.80 5.48
CA ILE A 191 14.87 8.94 6.39
C ILE A 191 14.88 7.52 5.82
N SER A 192 15.04 6.51 6.69
CA SER A 192 14.90 5.10 6.27
C SER A 192 13.50 4.87 5.69
N SER A 193 13.40 4.10 4.60
CA SER A 193 12.13 3.70 3.97
C SER A 193 11.13 3.12 4.97
N ASP A 194 11.62 2.25 5.88
CA ASP A 194 10.85 1.63 6.97
C ASP A 194 10.27 2.64 7.96
N ASN A 195 10.89 3.82 8.06
CA ASN A 195 10.47 4.89 8.96
C ASN A 195 9.72 6.00 8.23
N TRP A 196 9.55 5.94 6.91
CA TRP A 196 8.81 6.94 6.13
C TRP A 196 7.55 6.30 5.53
N LEU A 197 7.42 6.28 4.20
CA LEU A 197 6.24 5.78 3.48
C LEU A 197 6.44 4.36 2.91
N GLY A 198 7.56 3.69 3.20
CA GLY A 198 7.85 2.34 2.74
C GLY A 198 8.35 2.21 1.30
N PHE A 199 8.55 3.33 0.60
CA PHE A 199 9.19 3.32 -0.72
C PHE A 199 10.69 3.07 -0.59
N GLU A 200 11.15 1.90 -1.04
CA GLU A 200 12.57 1.57 -1.06
C GLU A 200 13.31 2.40 -2.13
N PRO A 201 14.54 2.86 -1.86
CA PRO A 201 15.33 3.66 -2.80
C PRO A 201 15.95 2.80 -3.91
N ASP A 202 15.14 1.95 -4.56
CA ASP A 202 15.56 1.12 -5.67
C ASP A 202 15.00 1.63 -7.02
N PRO A 203 15.70 1.36 -8.14
CA PRO A 203 15.31 1.93 -9.44
C PRO A 203 13.89 1.59 -9.90
N ALA A 204 13.33 0.44 -9.50
CA ALA A 204 11.99 0.06 -9.92
C ALA A 204 10.91 0.75 -9.08
N THR A 205 11.18 1.00 -7.80
CA THR A 205 10.30 1.79 -6.94
C THR A 205 10.34 3.27 -7.33
N LEU A 206 11.53 3.83 -7.60
CA LEU A 206 11.67 5.20 -8.09
C LEU A 206 10.87 5.44 -9.38
N ARG A 207 11.04 4.58 -10.39
CA ARG A 207 10.25 4.67 -11.63
C ARG A 207 8.74 4.57 -11.41
N HIS A 208 8.32 3.75 -10.44
CA HIS A 208 6.91 3.62 -10.10
C HIS A 208 6.35 4.89 -9.47
N VAL A 209 7.10 5.52 -8.56
CA VAL A 209 6.75 6.79 -7.94
C VAL A 209 6.71 7.92 -8.97
N GLN A 210 7.77 8.07 -9.77
CA GLN A 210 7.84 9.05 -10.87
C GLN A 210 6.62 8.94 -11.79
N ALA A 211 6.29 7.71 -12.23
CA ALA A 211 5.19 7.50 -13.16
C ALA A 211 3.81 7.90 -12.61
N PHE A 212 3.56 7.79 -11.30
CA PHE A 212 2.28 8.28 -10.75
C PHE A 212 2.32 9.76 -10.37
N VAL A 213 3.49 10.31 -10.01
CA VAL A 213 3.66 11.76 -9.78
C VAL A 213 3.41 12.53 -11.06
N GLU A 214 4.12 12.19 -12.14
CA GLU A 214 3.99 12.81 -13.47
C GLU A 214 2.53 12.80 -13.94
N ARG A 215 1.87 11.63 -13.90
CA ARG A 215 0.46 11.51 -14.29
C ARG A 215 -0.47 12.40 -13.47
N THR A 216 -0.26 12.47 -12.15
CA THR A 216 -1.14 13.25 -11.26
C THR A 216 -0.93 14.74 -11.45
N LEU A 217 0.32 15.22 -11.51
CA LEU A 217 0.62 16.64 -11.68
C LEU A 217 0.19 17.15 -13.06
N HIS A 218 0.45 16.39 -14.12
CA HIS A 218 0.01 16.74 -15.47
C HIS A 218 -1.53 16.84 -15.57
N ALA A 219 -2.25 15.86 -15.02
CA ALA A 219 -3.72 15.90 -14.98
C ALA A 219 -4.25 17.11 -14.19
N HIS A 220 -3.57 17.50 -13.11
CA HIS A 220 -3.97 18.63 -12.29
C HIS A 220 -3.70 19.98 -12.96
N LEU A 221 -2.59 20.10 -13.70
CA LEU A 221 -2.28 21.29 -14.52
C LEU A 221 -3.33 21.50 -15.62
N LEU A 222 -3.70 20.43 -16.33
CA LEU A 222 -4.75 20.49 -17.35
C LEU A 222 -6.11 20.89 -16.78
N ALA A 223 -6.47 20.39 -15.59
CA ALA A 223 -7.71 20.75 -14.92
C ALA A 223 -7.72 22.19 -14.37
N SER A 224 -6.55 22.78 -14.13
CA SER A 224 -6.39 24.14 -13.58
C SER A 224 -6.23 25.22 -14.65
N THR A 225 -6.17 24.84 -15.93
CA THR A 225 -6.10 25.80 -17.03
C THR A 225 -7.52 26.32 -17.28
N PRO A 226 -7.81 27.62 -17.04
CA PRO A 226 -9.13 28.17 -17.30
C PRO A 226 -9.47 27.92 -18.78
N GLY A 227 -10.66 27.38 -19.04
CA GLY A 227 -11.20 27.40 -20.39
C GLY A 227 -11.12 28.85 -20.88
N VAL A 228 -10.37 29.08 -21.95
CA VAL A 228 -10.44 30.35 -22.67
C VAL A 228 -11.89 30.49 -23.07
N ASP A 229 -12.62 31.38 -22.39
CA ASP A 229 -13.97 31.76 -22.75
C ASP A 229 -13.93 32.14 -24.23
N ALA A 230 -14.57 31.31 -25.05
CA ALA A 230 -14.79 31.59 -26.45
C ALA A 230 -15.91 32.63 -26.54
N ASP A 231 -15.57 33.87 -26.25
CA ASP A 231 -16.36 35.05 -26.61
C ASP A 231 -15.47 35.96 -27.46
N GLU A 232 -15.51 35.74 -28.78
CA GLU A 232 -15.47 36.79 -29.82
C GLU A 232 -16.10 36.28 -31.12
#